data_AF-C7EY81-F1
#
_entry.id   AF-C7EY81-F1
#
_cell.length_a   1.000
_cell.length_b   1.000
_cell.length_c   1.000
_cell.angle_alpha   90.00
_cell.angle_beta   90.00
_cell.angle_gamma   90.00
#
_symmetry.space_group_name_H-M   'P 1'
#
loop_
_entity.id
_entity.type
_entity.pdbx_description
1 polymer ?
#
loop_
_entity_poly.entity_id
_entity_poly.type
_entity_poly.pdbx_seq_one_letter_code
_entity_poly.pdbx_strand_id
1 'polypeptide(L)'
;YATAMLAACLGRHLQLPPHEVEKRVAFVMSGGTEGVLSPHHTVFARRPAIDAHRPAGKRLTLGIAFTRDFLPEEIGRHAQITETAGAVKRAMRDAGIASIDDLHFVQVKCPLLTPAKIASARSRGCAPVTTDTYESMGYSRGASALGIALATEEVPSSMLVDESVLNDWSLS
;
A
#
# COMPACT_ATOMS: atom_id res chain seq x y z
N TYR A 1 16.44 5.62 2.83
CA TYR A 1 16.98 6.87 3.37
C TYR A 1 15.88 7.80 3.90
N ALA A 2 15.04 8.39 3.05
CA ALA A 2 14.01 9.37 3.47
C ALA A 2 13.11 8.88 4.62
N THR A 3 12.58 7.65 4.54
CA THR A 3 11.81 7.02 5.62
C THR A 3 12.55 7.03 6.95
N ALA A 4 13.80 6.54 6.99
CA ALA A 4 14.59 6.48 8.23
C ALA A 4 14.84 7.87 8.83
N MET A 5 15.12 8.87 7.98
CA MET A 5 15.34 10.25 8.44
C MET A 5 14.05 10.88 9.01
N LEU A 6 12.92 10.66 8.35
CA LEU A 6 11.63 11.16 8.82
C LEU A 6 11.17 10.43 10.09
N ALA A 7 11.34 9.11 10.17
CA ALA A 7 11.04 8.33 11.38
C ALA A 7 11.89 8.79 12.56
N ALA A 8 13.19 9.03 12.36
CA ALA A 8 14.07 9.58 13.40
C ALA A 8 13.69 11.01 13.80
N CYS A 9 13.30 11.85 12.83
CA CYS A 9 12.86 13.22 13.10
C CYS A 9 11.57 13.24 13.91
N LEU A 10 10.53 12.55 13.43
CA LEU A 10 9.24 12.45 14.10
C LEU A 10 9.36 11.76 15.46
N GLY A 11 10.25 10.77 15.59
CA GLY A 11 10.50 10.08 16.85
C GLY A 11 10.93 11.02 17.97
N ARG A 12 11.74 12.05 17.67
CA ARG A 12 12.11 13.08 18.66
C ARG A 12 10.90 13.89 19.14
N HIS A 13 9.98 14.22 18.24
CA HIS A 13 8.78 15.00 18.58
C HIS A 13 7.69 14.17 19.26
N LEU A 14 7.57 12.89 18.87
CA LEU A 14 6.59 11.95 19.42
C LEU A 14 7.09 11.22 20.67
N GLN A 15 8.38 11.39 21.03
CA GLN A 15 9.05 10.64 22.09
C GLN A 15 8.95 9.12 21.90
N LEU A 16 9.12 8.68 20.64
CA LEU A 16 9.09 7.28 20.23
C LEU A 16 10.40 6.90 19.54
N PRO A 17 10.89 5.67 19.71
CA PRO A 17 11.98 5.16 18.88
C PRO A 17 11.51 5.04 17.41
N PRO A 18 12.42 5.16 16.42
CA PRO A 18 12.03 5.20 15.00
C PRO A 18 11.15 4.01 14.55
N HIS A 19 11.43 2.80 15.03
CA HIS A 19 10.67 1.61 14.67
C HIS A 19 9.21 1.63 15.18
N GLU A 20 8.91 2.32 16.28
CA GLU A 20 7.53 2.52 16.75
C GLU A 20 6.82 3.63 15.94
N VAL A 21 7.57 4.61 15.43
CA VAL A 21 7.02 5.60 14.50
C VAL A 21 6.59 4.93 13.20
N GLU A 22 7.40 4.02 12.67
CA GLU A 22 7.10 3.28 11.43
C GLU A 22 5.85 2.38 11.54
N LYS A 23 5.49 1.93 12.75
CA LYS A 23 4.23 1.22 13.00
C LYS A 23 3.01 2.14 13.04
N ARG A 24 3.21 3.44 13.35
CA ARG A 24 2.15 4.43 13.54
C ARG A 24 1.92 5.33 12.32
N VAL A 25 2.96 5.56 11.52
CA VAL A 25 2.94 6.50 10.38
C VAL A 25 3.25 5.74 9.10
N ALA A 26 2.38 5.87 8.10
CA ALA A 26 2.63 5.31 6.77
C ALA A 26 3.64 6.18 6.01
N PHE A 27 4.81 5.63 5.72
CA PHE A 27 5.84 6.29 4.90
C PHE A 27 5.83 5.73 3.47
N VAL A 28 5.15 6.43 2.55
CA VAL A 28 5.14 6.09 1.13
C VAL A 28 6.13 6.97 0.38
N MET A 29 7.30 6.42 0.06
CA MET A 29 8.34 7.11 -0.72
C MET A 29 8.34 6.60 -2.16
N SER A 30 8.00 7.49 -3.11
CA SER A 30 8.21 7.27 -4.55
C SER A 30 9.52 7.93 -4.95
N GLY A 31 10.46 7.14 -5.46
CA GLY A 31 11.67 7.66 -6.10
C GLY A 31 11.39 8.05 -7.56
N GLY A 32 12.40 8.59 -8.23
CA GLY A 32 12.28 9.09 -9.60
C GLY A 32 11.73 10.51 -9.62
N THR A 33 12.62 11.47 -9.85
CA THR A 33 12.28 12.88 -10.04
C THR A 33 12.97 13.39 -11.30
N GLU A 34 12.90 12.58 -12.36
CA GLU A 34 13.47 12.90 -13.67
C GLU A 34 12.78 14.13 -14.29
N GLY A 35 13.50 14.85 -15.16
CA GLY A 35 12.97 16.01 -15.87
C GLY A 35 12.74 17.21 -14.94
N VAL A 36 11.50 17.70 -14.89
CA VAL A 36 11.10 18.93 -14.16
C VAL A 36 10.43 18.64 -12.81
N LEU A 37 10.39 17.37 -12.39
CA LEU A 37 9.78 16.99 -11.12
C LEU A 37 10.65 17.46 -9.95
N SER A 38 10.08 18.30 -9.09
CA SER A 38 10.75 18.74 -7.86
C SER A 38 10.57 17.72 -6.74
N PRO A 39 11.64 17.27 -6.08
CA PRO A 39 11.54 16.44 -4.88
C PRO A 39 10.71 17.14 -3.81
N HIS A 40 9.66 16.48 -3.31
CA HIS A 40 8.79 17.02 -2.28
C HIS A 40 8.20 15.91 -1.40
N HIS A 41 7.60 16.33 -0.29
CA HIS A 41 6.80 15.47 0.58
C HIS A 41 5.43 16.12 0.81
N THR A 42 4.38 15.32 0.70
CA THR A 42 3.03 15.73 1.13
C THR A 42 2.76 15.09 2.48
N VAL A 43 2.56 15.93 3.50
CA VAL A 43 2.33 15.46 4.88
C VAL A 43 0.85 15.55 5.21
N PHE A 44 0.28 14.40 5.58
CA PHE A 44 -1.09 14.31 6.07
C PHE A 44 -1.09 14.19 7.59
N ALA A 45 -1.87 15.05 8.26
CA ALA A 45 -2.05 15.02 9.69
C ALA A 45 -3.54 14.93 10.02
N ARG A 46 -3.91 13.98 10.88
CA ARG A 46 -5.28 13.80 11.37
C ARG A 46 -5.33 14.13 12.86
N ARG A 47 -6.30 14.96 13.26
CA ARG A 47 -6.58 15.26 14.67
C ARG A 47 -8.00 14.80 15.01
N PRO A 48 -8.25 14.27 16.22
CA PRO A 48 -9.61 14.05 16.70
C PRO A 48 -10.41 15.35 16.66
N ALA A 49 -11.69 15.27 16.34
CA ALA A 49 -12.58 16.42 16.44
C ALA A 49 -12.80 16.74 17.93
N ILE A 50 -12.41 17.94 18.36
CA ILE A 50 -12.61 18.42 19.74
C ILE A 50 -13.90 19.26 19.84
N ASP A 51 -14.33 19.90 18.74
CA ASP A 51 -15.51 20.75 18.70
C ASP A 51 -16.75 20.08 18.09
N ALA A 52 -17.92 20.43 18.61
CA ALA A 52 -19.22 19.99 18.12
C ALA A 52 -19.61 20.60 16.75
N HIS A 53 -18.87 21.60 16.28
CA HIS A 53 -19.18 22.27 15.03
C HIS A 53 -18.67 21.46 13.84
N ARG A 54 -19.50 20.48 13.42
CA ARG A 54 -19.28 19.71 12.19
C ARG A 54 -19.77 20.54 11.00
N PRO A 55 -18.88 20.99 10.09
CA PRO A 55 -19.32 21.62 8.86
C PRO A 55 -20.27 20.68 8.10
N ALA A 56 -21.31 21.22 7.48
CA ALA A 56 -22.21 20.41 6.65
C ALA A 56 -21.47 19.85 5.42
N GLY A 57 -21.82 18.62 5.03
CA GLY A 57 -21.29 17.91 3.86
C GLY A 57 -19.98 17.16 4.08
N LYS A 58 -19.59 16.36 3.08
CA LYS A 58 -18.35 15.56 3.10
C LYS A 58 -17.11 16.46 3.03
N ARG A 59 -16.01 16.04 3.65
CA ARG A 59 -14.70 16.73 3.66
C ARG A 59 -13.59 15.68 3.53
N LEU A 60 -12.38 16.14 3.19
CA LEU A 60 -11.21 15.25 3.14
C LEU A 60 -11.03 14.53 4.48
N THR A 61 -10.98 13.22 4.40
CA THR A 61 -10.57 12.32 5.48
C THR A 61 -9.51 11.38 4.92
N LEU A 62 -8.78 10.72 5.83
CA LEU A 62 -7.79 9.74 5.46
C LEU A 62 -7.80 8.61 6.48
N GLY A 63 -7.53 7.40 5.99
CA GLY A 63 -7.36 6.23 6.82
C GLY A 63 -6.10 5.48 6.45
N ILE A 64 -5.53 4.78 7.41
CA ILE A 64 -4.29 4.03 7.26
C ILE A 64 -4.54 2.59 7.68
N ALA A 65 -4.02 1.66 6.89
CA ALA A 65 -3.94 0.25 7.26
C ALA A 65 -2.66 -0.35 6.70
N PHE A 66 -2.17 -1.36 7.41
CA PHE A 66 -1.05 -2.20 6.96
C PHE A 66 -1.58 -3.60 6.66
N THR A 67 -1.02 -4.25 5.64
CA THR A 67 -1.14 -5.69 5.46
C THR A 67 -0.23 -6.39 6.47
N ARG A 68 -0.34 -7.72 6.58
CA ARG A 68 0.77 -8.52 7.11
C ARG A 68 1.97 -8.43 6.17
N ASP A 69 3.12 -8.88 6.64
CA ASP A 69 4.26 -9.13 5.77
C ASP A 69 3.94 -10.28 4.80
N PHE A 70 4.41 -10.13 3.56
CA PHE A 70 4.29 -11.13 2.51
C PHE A 70 5.57 -11.96 2.43
N LEU A 71 5.41 -13.27 2.28
CA LEU A 71 6.47 -14.12 1.81
C LEU A 71 6.84 -13.72 0.37
N PRO A 72 8.10 -13.88 -0.06
CA PRO A 72 8.50 -13.59 -1.44
C PRO A 72 7.63 -14.28 -2.50
N GLU A 73 7.24 -15.53 -2.27
CA GLU A 73 6.38 -16.33 -3.14
C GLU A 73 4.91 -15.89 -3.15
N GLU A 74 4.50 -14.93 -2.33
CA GLU A 74 3.17 -14.31 -2.35
C GLU A 74 3.13 -12.97 -3.10
N ILE A 75 4.30 -12.35 -3.33
CA ILE A 75 4.40 -11.07 -4.02
C ILE A 75 3.99 -11.26 -5.48
N GLY A 76 3.07 -10.42 -5.95
CA GLY A 76 2.53 -10.47 -7.31
C GLY A 76 1.45 -11.51 -7.54
N ARG A 77 0.89 -12.09 -6.48
CA ARG A 77 -0.10 -13.17 -6.55
C ARG A 77 -1.36 -12.85 -5.76
N HIS A 78 -2.35 -13.73 -5.86
CA HIS A 78 -3.65 -13.64 -5.23
C HIS A 78 -3.57 -13.31 -3.74
N ALA A 79 -2.62 -13.89 -3.00
CA ALA A 79 -2.42 -13.58 -1.58
C ALA A 79 -2.19 -12.08 -1.34
N GLN A 80 -1.41 -11.40 -2.20
CA GLN A 80 -1.22 -9.96 -2.12
C GLN A 80 -2.48 -9.18 -2.52
N ILE A 81 -3.25 -9.67 -3.51
CA ILE A 81 -4.53 -9.07 -3.92
C ILE A 81 -5.51 -9.04 -2.74
N THR A 82 -5.79 -10.20 -2.13
CA THR A 82 -6.81 -10.29 -1.09
C THR A 82 -6.39 -9.63 0.22
N GLU A 83 -5.11 -9.69 0.61
CA GLU A 83 -4.62 -8.93 1.77
C GLU A 83 -4.69 -7.41 1.54
N THR A 84 -4.36 -6.94 0.34
CA THR A 84 -4.50 -5.53 -0.02
C THR A 84 -5.96 -5.10 0.03
N ALA A 85 -6.87 -5.90 -0.52
CA ALA A 85 -8.31 -5.61 -0.46
C ALA A 85 -8.82 -5.50 0.99
N GLY A 86 -8.38 -6.43 1.86
CA GLY A 86 -8.66 -6.38 3.29
C GLY A 86 -8.12 -5.11 3.96
N ALA A 87 -6.91 -4.68 3.60
CA ALA A 87 -6.32 -3.45 4.11
C ALA A 87 -7.05 -2.19 3.63
N VAL A 88 -7.48 -2.13 2.36
CA VAL A 88 -8.29 -1.01 1.84
C VAL A 88 -9.59 -0.88 2.63
N LYS A 89 -10.33 -1.98 2.84
CA LYS A 89 -11.56 -1.97 3.65
C LYS A 89 -11.30 -1.53 5.09
N ARG A 90 -10.15 -1.92 5.69
CA ARG A 90 -9.74 -1.43 7.01
C ARG A 90 -9.44 0.07 7.01
N ALA A 91 -8.73 0.56 5.99
CA ALA A 91 -8.40 1.97 5.85
C ALA A 91 -9.65 2.83 5.65
N MET A 92 -10.62 2.38 4.84
CA MET A 92 -11.92 3.06 4.71
C MET A 92 -12.63 3.20 6.05
N ARG A 93 -12.67 2.12 6.86
CA ARG A 93 -13.24 2.17 8.22
C ARG A 93 -12.49 3.13 9.15
N ASP A 94 -11.16 3.11 9.12
CA ASP A 94 -10.33 4.06 9.89
C ASP A 94 -10.55 5.52 9.44
N ALA A 95 -10.85 5.74 8.15
CA ALA A 95 -11.19 7.05 7.60
C ALA A 95 -12.63 7.50 7.90
N GLY A 96 -13.52 6.59 8.34
CA GLY A 96 -14.95 6.84 8.44
C GLY A 96 -15.67 6.95 7.09
N ILE A 97 -15.10 6.36 6.02
CA ILE A 97 -15.70 6.33 4.69
C ILE A 97 -16.66 5.13 4.61
N ALA A 98 -17.96 5.42 4.43
CA ALA A 98 -19.00 4.40 4.42
C ALA A 98 -19.37 3.90 3.01
N SER A 99 -19.26 4.74 1.98
CA SER A 99 -19.49 4.36 0.57
C SER A 99 -18.18 4.34 -0.21
N ILE A 100 -18.04 3.40 -1.13
CA ILE A 100 -16.95 3.38 -2.12
C ILE A 100 -16.95 4.61 -3.02
N ASP A 101 -18.12 5.23 -3.24
CA ASP A 101 -18.25 6.46 -4.05
C ASP A 101 -17.49 7.66 -3.47
N ASP A 102 -17.17 7.60 -2.17
CA ASP A 102 -16.42 8.63 -1.46
C ASP A 102 -14.92 8.31 -1.36
N LEU A 103 -14.47 7.19 -1.92
CA LEU A 103 -13.07 6.79 -1.98
C LEU A 103 -12.44 7.25 -3.30
N HIS A 104 -11.75 8.40 -3.25
CA HIS A 104 -11.21 9.01 -4.47
C HIS A 104 -9.75 8.66 -4.77
N PHE A 105 -8.99 8.18 -3.78
CA PHE A 105 -7.58 7.86 -3.98
C PHE A 105 -7.07 6.86 -2.95
N VAL A 106 -6.37 5.83 -3.41
CA VAL A 106 -5.70 4.83 -2.56
C VAL A 106 -4.22 4.77 -2.93
N GLN A 107 -3.36 5.22 -2.02
CA GLN A 107 -1.91 5.14 -2.17
C GLN A 107 -1.35 3.92 -1.45
N VAL A 108 -0.65 3.05 -2.18
CA VAL A 108 -0.01 1.86 -1.62
C VAL A 108 1.51 1.96 -1.74
N LYS A 109 2.23 1.52 -0.69
CA LYS A 109 3.65 1.15 -0.78
C LYS A 109 3.74 -0.37 -0.73
N CYS A 110 4.09 -1.00 -1.85
CA CYS A 110 4.19 -2.44 -1.96
C CYS A 110 5.65 -2.92 -2.01
N PRO A 111 5.93 -4.19 -1.66
CA PRO A 111 7.29 -4.74 -1.65
C PRO A 111 7.80 -5.03 -3.07
N LEU A 112 9.06 -5.45 -3.16
CA LEU A 112 9.65 -6.05 -4.36
C LEU A 112 10.47 -7.29 -3.98
N LEU A 113 10.88 -8.06 -4.99
CA LEU A 113 11.73 -9.24 -4.85
C LEU A 113 13.21 -8.89 -5.07
N THR A 114 13.98 -8.91 -3.99
CA THR A 114 15.45 -8.84 -4.07
C THR A 114 16.03 -10.23 -4.38
N PRO A 115 17.30 -10.33 -4.84
CA PRO A 115 17.96 -11.62 -5.02
C PRO A 115 17.91 -12.52 -3.77
N ALA A 116 18.06 -11.92 -2.58
CA ALA A 116 17.96 -12.64 -1.31
C ALA A 116 16.54 -13.20 -1.04
N LYS A 117 15.49 -12.43 -1.36
CA LYS A 117 14.10 -12.88 -1.25
C LYS A 117 13.80 -14.02 -2.22
N ILE A 118 14.29 -13.93 -3.46
CA ILE A 118 14.17 -14.97 -4.49
C ILE A 118 14.85 -16.27 -4.02
N ALA A 119 16.08 -16.18 -3.51
CA ALA A 119 16.79 -17.33 -2.95
C ALA A 119 16.04 -17.95 -1.75
N SER A 120 15.47 -17.12 -0.89
CA SER A 120 14.69 -17.57 0.28
C SER A 120 13.41 -18.32 -0.11
N ALA A 121 12.68 -17.87 -1.14
CA ALA A 121 11.54 -18.65 -1.67
C ALA A 121 11.99 -20.01 -2.18
N ARG A 122 13.06 -20.03 -2.99
CA ARG A 122 13.60 -21.27 -3.58
C ARG A 122 14.08 -22.26 -2.52
N SER A 123 14.70 -21.77 -1.44
CA SER A 123 15.14 -22.65 -0.35
C SER A 123 13.99 -23.30 0.41
N ARG A 124 12.77 -22.74 0.32
CA ARG A 124 11.52 -23.35 0.81
C ARG A 124 10.82 -24.23 -0.23
N GLY A 125 11.40 -24.40 -1.42
CA GLY A 125 10.78 -25.14 -2.52
C GLY A 125 9.68 -24.36 -3.26
N CYS A 126 9.56 -23.05 -3.01
CA CYS A 126 8.58 -22.18 -3.65
C CYS A 126 9.20 -21.42 -4.84
N ALA A 127 8.40 -21.20 -5.88
CA ALA A 127 8.79 -20.35 -7.00
C ALA A 127 8.21 -18.94 -6.81
N PRO A 128 9.03 -17.87 -6.85
CA PRO A 128 8.51 -16.50 -6.95
C PRO A 128 7.84 -16.28 -8.32
N VAL A 129 7.03 -15.23 -8.43
CA VAL A 129 6.33 -14.89 -9.69
C VAL A 129 7.31 -14.53 -10.84
N THR A 130 8.46 -13.95 -10.50
CA THR A 130 9.57 -13.69 -11.40
C THR A 130 10.90 -13.80 -10.66
N THR A 131 11.99 -13.97 -11.40
CA THR A 131 13.37 -13.94 -10.90
C THR A 131 14.07 -12.61 -11.17
N ASP A 132 13.41 -11.68 -11.86
CA ASP A 132 13.92 -10.33 -12.12
C ASP A 132 13.44 -9.34 -11.05
N THR A 133 14.37 -8.60 -10.45
CA THR A 133 14.05 -7.65 -9.38
C THR A 133 13.20 -6.48 -9.88
N TYR A 134 13.47 -5.98 -11.08
CA TYR A 134 12.75 -4.83 -11.65
C TYR A 134 11.33 -5.22 -12.09
N GLU A 135 11.19 -6.35 -12.76
CA GLU A 135 9.89 -6.93 -13.15
C GLU A 135 9.01 -7.20 -11.92
N SER A 136 9.60 -7.66 -10.81
CA SER A 136 8.85 -7.89 -9.57
C SER A 136 8.16 -6.64 -9.02
N MET A 137 8.71 -5.45 -9.30
CA MET A 137 8.05 -4.20 -8.95
C MET A 137 6.74 -4.02 -9.72
N GLY A 138 6.70 -4.43 -10.99
CA GLY A 138 5.49 -4.47 -11.80
C GLY A 138 4.45 -5.39 -11.19
N TYR A 139 4.82 -6.63 -10.90
CA TYR A 139 3.91 -7.63 -10.33
C TYR A 139 3.32 -7.19 -8.99
N SER A 140 4.16 -6.68 -8.09
CA SER A 140 3.72 -6.20 -6.78
C SER A 140 2.78 -4.99 -6.89
N ARG A 141 3.04 -4.07 -7.83
CA ARG A 141 2.12 -2.96 -8.14
C ARG A 141 0.80 -3.46 -8.70
N GLY A 142 0.83 -4.36 -9.68
CA GLY A 142 -0.35 -4.95 -10.31
C GLY A 142 -1.24 -5.69 -9.32
N ALA A 143 -0.67 -6.58 -8.51
CA ALA A 143 -1.43 -7.30 -7.48
C ALA A 143 -2.03 -6.36 -6.42
N SER A 144 -1.29 -5.31 -6.03
CA SER A 144 -1.83 -4.30 -5.10
C SER A 144 -2.99 -3.52 -5.74
N ALA A 145 -2.87 -3.14 -7.01
CA ALA A 145 -3.92 -2.44 -7.75
C ALA A 145 -5.19 -3.28 -7.91
N LEU A 146 -5.05 -4.56 -8.27
CA LEU A 146 -6.18 -5.50 -8.31
C LEU A 146 -6.81 -5.71 -6.93
N GLY A 147 -6.02 -5.65 -5.85
CA GLY A 147 -6.55 -5.66 -4.50
C GLY A 147 -7.38 -4.43 -4.17
N ILE A 148 -7.04 -3.27 -4.72
CA ILE A 148 -7.88 -2.07 -4.63
C ILE A 148 -9.17 -2.28 -5.40
N ALA A 149 -9.10 -2.71 -6.66
CA ALA A 149 -10.26 -2.99 -7.52
C ALA A 149 -11.22 -4.02 -6.90
N LEU A 150 -10.67 -5.03 -6.20
CA LEU A 150 -11.47 -6.00 -5.44
C LEU A 150 -12.17 -5.35 -4.23
N ALA A 151 -11.53 -4.41 -3.55
CA ALA A 151 -12.11 -3.73 -2.40
C ALA A 151 -13.20 -2.72 -2.77
N THR A 152 -13.06 -2.10 -3.94
CA THR A 152 -14.00 -1.14 -4.55
C THR A 152 -15.07 -1.81 -5.41
N GLU A 153 -15.03 -3.13 -5.54
CA GLU A 153 -16.00 -3.93 -6.32
C GLU A 153 -15.97 -3.62 -7.83
N GLU A 154 -14.89 -3.01 -8.31
CA GLU A 154 -14.63 -2.75 -9.74
C GLU A 154 -14.34 -4.05 -10.50
N VAL A 155 -13.72 -5.04 -9.84
CA VAL A 155 -13.43 -6.35 -10.42
C VAL A 155 -13.90 -7.48 -9.49
N PRO A 156 -14.68 -8.46 -9.98
CA PRO A 156 -15.13 -9.58 -9.16
C PRO A 156 -13.97 -10.52 -8.82
N SER A 157 -13.99 -11.08 -7.61
CA SER A 157 -12.94 -11.99 -7.12
C SER A 157 -12.71 -13.21 -8.02
N SER A 158 -13.71 -13.64 -8.80
CA SER A 158 -13.60 -14.79 -9.71
C SER A 158 -12.66 -14.55 -10.90
N MET A 159 -12.35 -13.28 -11.23
CA MET A 159 -11.42 -12.91 -12.30
C MET A 159 -9.99 -12.67 -11.80
N LEU A 160 -9.78 -12.65 -10.49
CA LEU A 160 -8.52 -12.30 -9.86
C LEU A 160 -7.71 -13.55 -9.52
N VAL A 161 -7.13 -14.15 -10.55
CA VAL A 161 -6.19 -15.29 -10.44
C VAL A 161 -4.74 -14.80 -10.56
N ASP A 162 -3.77 -15.64 -10.18
CA ASP A 162 -2.34 -15.27 -10.25
C ASP A 162 -1.92 -14.87 -11.68
N GLU A 163 -2.46 -15.58 -12.67
CA GLU A 163 -2.14 -15.38 -14.08
C GLU A 163 -2.67 -14.06 -14.63
N SER A 164 -3.68 -13.44 -14.00
CA SER A 164 -4.22 -12.17 -14.51
C SER A 164 -3.33 -10.98 -14.22
N VAL A 165 -2.46 -11.08 -13.18
CA VAL A 165 -1.54 -10.00 -12.80
C VAL A 165 -0.54 -9.72 -13.94
N LEU A 166 -0.58 -8.49 -14.47
CA LEU A 166 0.20 -8.02 -15.63
C LEU A 166 -0.09 -8.71 -16.98
N ASN A 167 -1.15 -9.52 -17.08
CA ASN A 167 -1.52 -10.16 -18.34
C ASN A 167 -2.92 -9.77 -18.82
N ASP A 168 -3.87 -9.54 -17.91
CA ASP A 168 -5.22 -9.10 -18.26
C ASP A 168 -5.42 -7.61 -17.94
N TRP A 169 -5.24 -6.78 -18.96
CA TRP A 169 -5.39 -5.33 -18.86
C TRP A 169 -6.83 -4.84 -18.91
N SER A 170 -7.81 -5.75 -19.02
CA SER A 170 -9.23 -5.40 -18.87
C SER A 170 -9.65 -5.27 -17.40
N LEU A 171 -8.78 -5.69 -16.47
CA LEU A 171 -9.00 -5.66 -15.02
C LEU A 171 -8.39 -4.40 -14.43
N SER A 172 -9.11 -3.29 -14.48
CA SER A 172 -8.68 -2.00 -13.90
C SER A 172 -9.87 -1.16 -13.46
#